data_AF-A0A1Z9BYN0-F1
#
_entry.id   AF-A0A1Z9BYN0-F1
#
_cell.length_a   1.000
_cell.length_b   1.000
_cell.length_c   1.000
_cell.angle_alpha   90.00
_cell.angle_beta   90.00
_cell.angle_gamma   90.00
#
_symmetry.space_group_name_H-M   'P 1'
#
loop_
_entity.id
_entity.type
_entity.pdbx_description
1 polymer ?
#
loop_
_entity_poly.entity_id
_entity_poly.type
_entity_poly.pdbx_seq_one_letter_code
_entity_poly.pdbx_strand_id
1 'polypeptide(L)' 'MKANSVEEELEHLAKLVEEAEALGIDPWPEKKPPRPWAKFALASFMIIMMLSWVSRWMYRFAEV' A
#
# COMPACT_ATOMS: atom_id res chain seq x y z
N MET A 1 14.31 21.07 -8.27
CA MET A 1 13.84 21.00 -9.68
C MET A 1 12.68 20.03 -9.72
N LYS A 2 11.61 20.33 -10.46
CA LYS A 2 10.52 19.37 -10.69
C LYS A 2 10.99 18.45 -11.80
N ALA A 3 11.26 17.18 -11.49
CA ALA A 3 11.61 16.20 -12.50
C ALA A 3 10.41 16.03 -13.45
N ASN A 4 10.67 15.78 -14.72
CA ASN A 4 9.61 15.72 -15.73
C ASN A 4 9.03 14.30 -15.85
N SER A 5 9.69 13.28 -15.28
CA SER A 5 9.28 11.88 -15.29
C SER A 5 9.48 11.20 -13.93
N VAL A 6 8.73 10.11 -13.69
CA VAL A 6 8.84 9.31 -12.46
C VAL A 6 10.23 8.65 -12.38
N GLU A 7 10.79 8.27 -13.52
CA GLU A 7 12.11 7.65 -13.63
C GLU A 7 13.22 8.60 -13.17
N GLU A 8 13.16 9.87 -13.58
CA GLU A 8 14.11 10.90 -13.13
C GLU A 8 14.03 11.15 -11.62
N GLU A 9 12.83 11.13 -11.03
CA GLU A 9 12.66 11.23 -9.57
C GLU A 9 13.26 10.03 -8.84
N LEU A 10 13.02 8.83 -9.37
CA LEU A 10 13.56 7.59 -8.77
C LEU A 10 15.09 7.54 -8.85
N GLU A 11 15.69 7.94 -9.98
CA GLU A 11 17.14 8.05 -10.11
C GLU A 11 17.75 9.07 -9.13
N HIS A 12 17.06 10.20 -8.93
CA HIS A 12 17.50 11.20 -7.98
C HIS A 12 17.40 10.70 -6.53
N LEU A 13 16.30 10.04 -6.17
CA LEU A 13 16.12 9.44 -4.85
C LEU A 13 17.15 8.33 -4.57
N ALA A 14 17.47 7.52 -5.58
CA ALA A 14 18.49 6.47 -5.45
C ALA A 14 19.87 7.05 -5.11
N LYS A 15 20.28 8.15 -5.75
CA LYS A 15 21.54 8.85 -5.44
C LYS A 15 21.57 9.38 -4.01
N LEU A 16 20.46 9.96 -3.54
CA LEU A 16 20.36 10.46 -2.17
C LEU A 16 20.46 9.34 -1.12
N VAL A 17 19.88 8.17 -1.41
CA VAL A 17 19.99 6.98 -0.55
C VAL A 17 21.43 6.47 -0.50
N GLU A 18 22.13 6.41 -1.63
CA GLU A 18 23.53 5.99 -1.71
C GLU A 18 24.46 6.94 -0.94
N GLU A 19 24.26 8.25 -1.07
CA GLU A 19 25.02 9.26 -0.31
C GLU A 19 24.77 9.13 1.21
N ALA A 20 23.52 8.92 1.62
CA ALA A 20 23.17 8.74 3.02
C ALA A 20 23.80 7.46 3.62
N GLU A 21 23.77 6.35 2.86
CA GLU A 21 24.39 5.09 3.26
C GLU A 21 25.92 5.21 3.37
N ALA A 22 26.56 5.92 2.44
CA ALA A 22 28.00 6.21 2.48
C ALA A 22 28.40 7.06 3.70
N LEU A 23 27.49 7.92 4.17
CA LEU A 23 27.66 8.70 5.41
C LEU A 23 27.30 7.90 6.68
N GLY A 24 26.82 6.67 6.54
CA GLY A 24 26.39 5.82 7.66
C GLY A 24 25.08 6.28 8.31
N ILE A 25 24.29 7.10 7.61
CA ILE A 25 22.98 7.58 8.05
C ILE A 25 21.93 6.58 7.57
N ASP A 26 21.05 6.11 8.46
CA ASP A 26 19.89 5.31 8.06
C ASP A 26 18.92 6.20 7.27
N PRO A 27 18.76 5.98 5.95
CA PRO A 27 17.92 6.83 5.11
C PRO A 27 16.43 6.51 5.28
N TRP A 28 16.10 5.43 6.00
CA TRP A 28 14.74 4.93 6.09
C TRP A 28 14.00 5.50 7.30
N PRO A 29 12.69 5.81 7.13
CA PRO A 29 11.89 6.23 8.26
C PRO A 29 11.75 5.10 9.27
N GLU A 30 11.59 5.47 10.54
CA GLU A 30 11.33 4.51 11.61
C GLU A 30 10.13 3.61 11.28
N LYS A 31 10.21 2.35 11.75
CA LYS A 31 9.15 1.37 11.53
C LYS A 31 7.85 1.89 12.14
N LYS A 32 6.78 1.91 11.33
CA LYS A 32 5.45 2.32 11.79
C LYS A 32 5.03 1.44 12.98
N PRO A 33 4.51 2.03 14.06
CA PRO A 33 4.03 1.25 15.19
C PRO A 33 2.90 0.33 14.73
N PRO A 34 2.79 -0.89 15.31
CA PRO A 34 1.72 -1.81 14.96
C PRO A 34 0.37 -1.17 15.29
N ARG A 35 -0.44 -0.93 14.27
CA ARG A 35 -1.80 -0.38 14.43
C ARG A 35 -2.76 -1.56 14.59
N PRO A 36 -3.34 -1.83 15.78
CA PRO A 36 -4.25 -2.96 15.97
C PRO A 36 -5.47 -2.88 15.05
N TRP A 37 -5.92 -1.66 14.72
CA TRP A 37 -6.99 -1.38 13.78
C TRP A 37 -6.70 -1.81 12.33
N ALA A 38 -5.43 -1.92 11.93
CA ALA A 38 -5.08 -2.37 10.58
C ALA A 38 -5.54 -3.81 10.31
N LYS A 39 -5.49 -4.67 11.33
CA LYS A 39 -5.98 -6.06 11.23
C LYS A 39 -7.49 -6.10 11.00
N PHE A 40 -8.24 -5.27 11.72
CA PHE A 40 -9.69 -5.18 11.58
C PHE A 40 -10.10 -4.57 10.24
N ALA A 41 -9.37 -3.56 9.75
CA ALA A 41 -9.62 -2.96 8.44
C ALA A 41 -9.41 -3.96 7.29
N LEU A 42 -8.36 -4.79 7.38
CA LEU A 42 -8.13 -5.85 6.38
C LEU A 42 -9.21 -6.93 6.46
N ALA A 43 -9.60 -7.34 7.67
CA ALA A 43 -10.64 -8.34 7.87
C ALA A 43 -12.01 -7.85 7.35
N SER A 44 -12.40 -6.61 7.66
CA SER A 44 -13.66 -6.05 7.19
C SER A 44 -13.68 -5.88 5.67
N PHE A 45 -12.57 -5.46 5.06
CA PHE A 45 -12.44 -5.38 3.61
C PHE A 45 -12.68 -6.74 2.93
N MET A 46 -12.04 -7.80 3.44
CA MET A 46 -12.22 -9.16 2.92
C MET A 46 -13.67 -9.63 3.06
N ILE A 47 -14.29 -9.38 4.22
CA ILE A 47 -15.70 -9.72 4.46
C ILE A 47 -16.61 -9.00 3.46
N ILE A 48 -16.41 -7.69 3.24
CA ILE A 48 -17.21 -6.91 2.28
C ILE A 48 -17.05 -7.46 0.87
N MET A 49 -15.82 -7.81 0.44
CA MET A 49 -15.61 -8.41 -0.87
C MET A 49 -16.33 -9.76 -1.02
N MET A 50 -16.23 -10.63 -0.01
CA MET A 50 -16.91 -11.92 0.00
C MET A 50 -18.42 -11.77 -0.02
N LEU A 51 -18.99 -10.89 0.82
CA LEU A 51 -20.43 -10.62 0.84
C LEU A 51 -20.92 -9.96 -0.44
N SER A 52 -20.13 -9.06 -1.05
CA SER A 52 -20.47 -8.45 -2.34
C SER A 52 -20.50 -9.46 -3.47
N TRP A 53 -19.63 -10.47 -3.41
CA TRP A 53 -19.63 -11.55 -4.39
C TRP A 53 -20.76 -12.55 -4.14
N VAL A 54 -20.97 -12.97 -2.90
CA VAL A 54 -22.06 -13.88 -2.50
C VAL A 54 -23.42 -13.26 -2.78
N SER A 55 -23.61 -11.95 -2.54
CA SER A 55 -24.87 -11.27 -2.86
C SER A 55 -25.15 -11.30 -4.35
N ARG A 56 -24.18 -10.97 -5.21
CA ARG A 56 -24.30 -11.10 -6.67
C ARG A 56 -24.67 -12.52 -7.10
N TRP A 57 -24.05 -13.53 -6.48
CA TRP A 57 -24.35 -14.93 -6.76
C TRP A 57 -25.79 -15.28 -6.37
N MET A 58 -26.24 -14.85 -5.20
CA MET A 58 -27.58 -15.13 -4.68
C MET A 58 -28.68 -14.47 -5.53
N TYR A 59 -28.47 -13.22 -5.97
CA TYR A 59 -29.42 -12.53 -6.86
C TYR A 59 -29.64 -13.27 -8.19
N ARG A 60 -28.63 -13.99 -8.70
CA ARG A 60 -28.78 -14.82 -9.91
C ARG A 60 -29.81 -15.95 -9.76
N PHE A 61 -30.06 -16.41 -8.53
CA PHE A 61 -31.05 -17.46 -8.25
C PHE A 61 -32.37 -16.91 -7.69
N ALA A 62 -32.43 -15.61 -7.39
CA ALA A 62 -33.63 -14.96 -6.88
C ALA A 62 -34.54 -14.42 -7.99
N GLU A 63 -34.03 -14.24 -9.21
CA GLU A 63 -34.83 -13.94 -10.41
C GLU A 63 -35.45 -15.23 -11.01
N VAL A 64 -36.23 -15.94 -10.19
CA VAL A 64 -37.22 -16.95 -10.65
C VAL A 64 -38.58 -16.29 -10.74
#